data_AF-A0A8J6N8Y0-F1
#
_entry.id   AF-A0A8J6N8Y0-F1
#
_cell.length_a   1.000
_cell.length_b   1.000
_cell.length_c   1.000
_cell.angle_alpha   90.00
_cell.angle_beta   90.00
_cell.angle_gamma   90.00
#
_symmetry.space_group_name_H-M   'P 1'
#
loop_
_entity.id
_entity.type
_entity.pdbx_description
1 polymer ?
#
loop_
_entity_poly.entity_id
_entity_poly.type
_entity_poly.pdbx_seq_one_letter_code
_entity_poly.pdbx_strand_id
1 'polypeptide(L)' 'MKKGREVEYFDVLSDADKLNTMLKYSDGTRKVPVIVDQGKIAIGFNGRS' A
#
# COMPACT_ATOMS: atom_id res chain seq x y z
N MET A 1 -0.57 6.00 26.99
CA MET A 1 -1.47 6.19 25.82
C MET A 1 -0.77 5.59 24.60
N LYS A 2 -1.37 4.59 23.92
CA LYS A 2 -0.82 4.14 22.63
C LYS A 2 -0.96 5.30 21.66
N LYS A 3 0.16 5.95 21.28
CA LYS A 3 0.16 6.94 20.21
C LYS A 3 -0.40 6.25 18.96
N GLY A 4 -1.44 6.83 18.36
CA GLY A 4 -1.95 6.37 17.06
C GLY A 4 -0.80 6.33 16.05
N ARG A 5 -0.83 5.36 15.15
CA ARG A 5 0.18 5.28 14.09
C ARG A 5 -0.15 6.34 13.04
N GLU A 6 0.85 7.11 12.65
CA GLU A 6 0.74 8.00 11.50
C GLU A 6 0.73 7.15 10.23
N VAL A 7 -0.27 7.36 9.37
CA VAL A 7 -0.47 6.59 8.13
C VAL A 7 -0.85 7.58 7.03
N GLU A 8 -0.16 7.49 5.90
CA GLU A 8 -0.50 8.21 4.69
C GLU A 8 -1.23 7.29 3.70
N TYR A 9 -2.32 7.78 3.13
CA TYR A 9 -3.10 7.06 2.13
C TYR A 9 -2.92 7.70 0.77
N PHE A 10 -2.65 6.87 -0.25
CA PHE A 10 -2.49 7.31 -1.63
C PHE A 10 -3.52 6.59 -2.51
N ASP A 11 -4.34 7.36 -3.22
CA ASP A 11 -5.15 6.82 -4.31
C ASP A 11 -4.30 6.73 -5.58
N VAL A 12 -3.88 5.50 -5.88
CA VAL A 12 -3.04 5.17 -7.04
C VAL A 12 -3.75 5.37 -8.38
N LEU A 13 -5.07 5.58 -8.42
CA LEU A 13 -5.76 5.94 -9.65
C LEU A 13 -5.66 7.44 -9.94
N SER A 14 -5.45 8.26 -8.91
CA SER A 14 -5.32 9.72 -9.01
C SER A 14 -3.88 10.21 -9.12
N ASP A 15 -2.90 9.38 -8.73
CA ASP A 15 -1.48 9.72 -8.68
C ASP A 15 -0.63 8.67 -9.40
N ALA A 16 -0.08 9.06 -10.55
CA ALA A 16 0.73 8.18 -11.40
C ALA A 16 2.06 7.77 -10.76
N ASP A 17 2.65 8.61 -9.90
CA ASP A 17 3.90 8.29 -9.21
C ASP A 17 3.65 7.26 -8.11
N LYS A 18 2.51 7.36 -7.43
CA LYS A 18 2.07 6.36 -6.43
C LYS A 18 1.65 5.06 -7.09
N LEU A 19 1.03 5.10 -8.27
CA LEU A 19 0.79 3.91 -9.10
C LEU A 19 2.10 3.20 -9.43
N ASN A 20 3.08 3.92 -9.98
CA ASN A 20 4.39 3.36 -10.32
C ASN A 20 5.10 2.78 -9.10
N THR A 21 5.02 3.46 -7.96
CA THR A 21 5.57 2.96 -6.69
C THR A 21 4.90 1.66 -6.26
N MET A 22 3.58 1.58 -6.32
CA MET A 22 2.85 0.36 -6.00
C MET A 22 3.20 -0.80 -6.95
N LEU A 23 3.28 -0.55 -8.26
CA LEU A 23 3.62 -1.58 -9.25
C LEU A 23 5.01 -2.19 -9.04
N LYS A 24 5.98 -1.40 -8.54
CA LYS A 24 7.31 -1.92 -8.14
C LYS A 24 7.23 -2.92 -6.99
N TYR A 25 6.27 -2.76 -6.10
CA TYR A 25 6.07 -3.67 -4.98
C TYR A 25 5.24 -4.90 -5.32
N SER A 26 4.42 -4.84 -6.37
CA SER A 26 3.42 -5.87 -6.70
C SER A 26 3.67 -6.61 -8.01
N ASP A 27 4.93 -6.70 -8.43
CA ASP A 27 5.37 -7.38 -9.67
C ASP A 27 4.61 -6.91 -10.90
N GLY A 28 4.42 -5.59 -11.03
CA GLY A 28 3.74 -4.97 -12.18
C GLY A 28 2.23 -5.19 -12.24
N THR A 29 1.63 -5.83 -11.23
CA THR A 29 0.18 -6.06 -11.17
C THR A 29 -0.47 -5.13 -10.16
N ARG A 30 -1.52 -4.40 -10.54
CA ARG A 30 -2.25 -3.54 -9.61
C ARG A 30 -2.98 -4.38 -8.54
N LYS A 31 -2.40 -4.48 -7.34
CA LYS A 31 -2.96 -5.16 -6.17
C LYS A 31 -3.16 -4.13 -5.06
N VAL A 32 -4.39 -3.94 -4.60
CA VAL A 32 -4.73 -2.94 -3.56
C VAL A 32 -5.38 -3.64 -2.36
N PRO A 33 -5.03 -3.29 -1.11
CA PRO A 33 -3.99 -2.33 -0.72
C PRO A 33 -2.56 -2.89 -0.87
N VAL A 34 -1.59 -1.99 -1.03
CA VAL A 34 -0.17 -2.24 -0.71
C VAL A 34 0.17 -1.39 0.52
N ILE A 35 0.59 -2.04 1.59
CA ILE A 35 0.97 -1.38 2.84
C ILE A 35 2.48 -1.51 3.00
N VAL A 36 3.15 -0.38 3.15
CA VAL A 36 4.59 -0.32 3.41
C VAL A 36 4.79 0.19 4.84
N ASP A 37 5.43 -0.63 5.67
CA ASP A 37 5.68 -0.33 7.07
C ASP A 37 7.11 -0.67 7.46
N GLN A 38 7.95 0.34 7.65
CA GLN A 38 9.37 0.17 8.00
C GLN A 38 10.10 -0.84 7.09
N GLY A 39 9.83 -0.78 5.78
CA GLY A 39 10.39 -1.67 4.77
C GLY A 39 9.69 -3.03 4.64
N LYS A 40 8.71 -3.34 5.49
CA LYS A 40 7.84 -4.51 5.32
C LYS A 40 6.73 -4.16 4.32
N ILE A 41 6.57 -5.00 3.30
CA ILE A 41 5.55 -4.83 2.27
C ILE A 41 4.48 -5.90 2.49
N ALA A 42 3.22 -5.49 2.63
CA ALA A 42 2.06 -6.36 2.62
C ALA A 42 1.18 -6.02 1.41
N ILE A 43 0.82 -7.03 0.61
CA ILE A 43 0.12 -6.87 -0.66
C ILE A 43 -1.18 -7.63 -0.63
N GLY A 44 -2.27 -6.93 -0.97
CA GLY A 44 -3.61 -7.47 -0.94
C GLY A 44 -4.12 -7.60 0.50
N PHE A 45 -5.41 -7.35 0.67
CA PHE A 45 -6.09 -7.65 1.91
C PHE A 45 -6.66 -9.06 1.78
N ASN A 46 -6.01 -10.06 2.37
CA ASN A 46 -6.62 -11.36 2.62
C ASN A 46 -7.66 -11.16 3.73
N GLY A 47 -8.81 -10.58 3.37
CA GLY A 47 -9.96 -10.50 4.26
C GLY A 47 -10.25 -11.91 4.75
N ARG A 48 -10.14 -12.13 6.07
CA ARG A 48 -11.02 -13.13 6.67
C ARG A 48 -12.41 -12.52 6.62
N SER A 49 -13.27 -13.15 5.81
CA SER A 49 -14.73 -13.04 5.88
C SER A 49 -15.24 -13.33 7.28
#